data_AF-A0A8K1I7P4-F1
#
_entry.id   AF-A0A8K1I7P4-F1
#
_cell.length_a   1.000
_cell.length_b   1.000
_cell.length_c   1.000
_cell.angle_alpha   90.00
_cell.angle_beta   90.00
_cell.angle_gamma   90.00
#
_symmetry.space_group_name_H-M   'P 1'
#
loop_
_entity.id
_entity.type
_entity.pdbx_description
1 polymer ?
#
loop_
_entity_poly.entity_id
_entity_poly.type
_entity_poly.pdbx_seq_one_letter_code
_entity_poly.pdbx_strand_id
1 'polypeptide(L)'
;MMDPLKKQLKPVATYSNPDLQKDQVYSDNRDKSGIYRWTNKINGKFYIGSAVNLSRRLAYYYSKKHMESTLKKGKSAIYSSIINYGLSNFKLEILEYCSAENCIKLEQIYLDFFKPEYNILKISGSPLGGGG
;
A
#
# COMPACT_ATOMS: atom_id res chain seq x y z
N MET A 1 28.19 -2.81 8.28
CA MET A 1 27.78 -1.49 7.75
C MET A 1 26.28 -1.37 7.90
N MET A 2 25.79 -0.38 8.63
CA MET A 2 24.35 -0.10 8.72
C MET A 2 23.99 0.88 7.60
N ASP A 3 23.09 0.46 6.72
CA ASP A 3 22.68 1.19 5.52
C ASP A 3 22.16 2.61 5.83
N PRO A 4 22.61 3.67 5.13
CA PRO A 4 22.17 5.06 5.31
C PRO A 4 20.65 5.26 5.22
N LEU A 5 19.95 4.37 4.51
CA LEU A 5 18.50 4.39 4.33
C LEU A 5 17.69 3.93 5.55
N LYS A 6 18.32 3.30 6.56
CA LYS A 6 17.65 3.01 7.85
C LYS A 6 17.37 4.29 8.66
N LYS A 7 18.04 5.40 8.36
CA LYS A 7 17.84 6.68 9.06
C LYS A 7 16.74 7.49 8.35
N GLN A 8 15.52 7.35 8.85
CA GLN A 8 14.37 8.23 8.60
C GLN A 8 13.75 8.17 7.20
N LEU A 9 13.10 7.06 6.86
CA LEU A 9 11.90 7.18 6.02
C LEU A 9 10.80 7.80 6.87
N LYS A 10 10.75 9.13 6.87
CA LYS A 10 9.63 9.89 7.41
C LYS A 10 8.53 9.85 6.36
N PRO A 11 7.42 9.14 6.61
CA PRO A 11 6.30 9.15 5.68
C PRO A 11 5.81 10.58 5.47
N VAL A 12 5.52 10.95 4.23
CA VAL A 12 4.99 12.27 3.88
C VAL A 12 3.59 12.49 4.46
N ALA A 13 2.85 11.41 4.68
CA ALA A 13 1.57 11.43 5.39
C ALA A 13 1.37 10.13 6.19
N THR A 14 0.75 10.23 7.37
CA THR A 14 0.44 9.08 8.22
C THR A 14 -1.00 9.15 8.70
N TYR A 15 -1.71 8.03 8.56
CA TYR A 15 -3.09 7.83 9.00
C TYR A 15 -3.11 6.64 9.97
N SER A 16 -3.14 6.95 11.27
CA SER A 16 -3.08 5.96 12.36
C SER A 16 -4.35 5.09 12.44
N ASN A 17 -5.49 5.64 12.02
CA ASN A 17 -6.75 4.92 11.86
C ASN A 17 -7.40 5.30 10.52
N PRO A 18 -6.97 4.69 9.41
CA PRO A 18 -7.47 5.03 8.08
C PRO A 18 -8.97 4.78 7.93
N ASP A 19 -9.55 3.86 8.71
CA ASP A 19 -10.99 3.59 8.72
C ASP A 19 -11.82 4.83 9.12
N LEU A 20 -11.38 5.55 10.17
CA LEU A 20 -12.00 6.81 10.61
C LEU A 20 -11.53 8.02 9.79
N GLN A 21 -10.35 7.95 9.19
CA GLN A 21 -9.72 9.04 8.46
C GLN A 21 -9.95 8.96 6.95
N LYS A 22 -10.95 8.20 6.50
CA LYS A 22 -11.19 7.89 5.09
C LYS A 22 -11.29 9.13 4.19
N ASP A 23 -12.05 10.14 4.61
CA ASP A 23 -12.22 11.37 3.83
C ASP A 23 -10.93 12.17 3.73
N GLN A 24 -10.16 12.23 4.82
CA GLN A 24 -8.83 12.85 4.84
C GLN A 24 -7.87 12.10 3.90
N VAL A 25 -7.86 10.77 3.95
CA VAL A 25 -7.05 9.93 3.06
C VAL A 25 -7.37 10.21 1.59
N TYR A 26 -8.64 10.41 1.24
CA TYR A 26 -9.00 10.74 -0.14
C TYR A 26 -8.63 12.16 -0.53
N SER A 27 -8.92 13.15 0.32
CA SER A 27 -8.61 14.56 0.06
C SER A 27 -7.11 14.75 -0.13
N ASP A 28 -6.30 14.22 0.78
CA ASP A 28 -4.84 14.41 0.77
C ASP A 28 -4.15 13.73 -0.40
N ASN A 29 -4.74 12.68 -0.96
CA ASN A 29 -4.12 11.86 -2.01
C ASN A 29 -4.85 11.97 -3.36
N ARG A 30 -5.76 12.94 -3.51
CA ARG A 30 -6.45 13.20 -4.76
C ARG A 30 -5.45 13.63 -5.85
N ASP A 31 -5.52 12.97 -7.00
CA ASP A 31 -4.67 13.22 -8.17
C ASP A 31 -3.15 13.12 -7.91
N LYS A 32 -2.77 12.41 -6.84
CA LYS A 32 -1.37 12.14 -6.50
C LYS A 32 -0.99 10.71 -6.84
N SER A 33 0.23 10.54 -7.32
CA SER A 33 0.92 9.26 -7.49
C SER A 33 1.97 9.09 -6.40
N GLY A 34 2.18 7.87 -5.94
CA GLY A 34 3.08 7.62 -4.81
C GLY A 34 3.23 6.17 -4.40
N ILE A 35 4.16 5.97 -3.46
CA ILE A 35 4.41 4.73 -2.74
C ILE A 35 3.73 4.82 -1.38
N TYR A 36 2.96 3.79 -1.02
CA TYR A 36 2.26 3.71 0.25
C TYR A 36 2.58 2.40 0.97
N ARG A 37 2.40 2.42 2.29
CA ARG A 37 2.58 1.28 3.17
C ARG A 37 1.34 1.07 4.03
N TRP A 38 0.84 -0.15 4.03
CA TRP A 38 -0.13 -0.62 5.02
C TRP A 38 0.59 -1.44 6.08
N THR A 39 0.47 -1.07 7.34
CA THR A 39 1.05 -1.79 8.47
C THR A 39 -0.05 -2.33 9.37
N ASN A 40 -0.06 -3.64 9.60
CA ASN A 40 -0.93 -4.27 10.58
C ASN A 40 -0.38 -3.96 11.99
N LYS A 41 -1.18 -3.28 12.82
CA LYS A 41 -0.77 -2.86 14.17
C LYS A 41 -0.73 -4.02 15.16
N ILE A 42 -1.37 -5.15 14.86
CA ILE A 42 -1.44 -6.32 15.75
C ILE A 42 -0.15 -7.13 15.69
N ASN A 43 0.38 -7.37 14.48
CA ASN A 43 1.55 -8.24 14.27
C ASN A 43 2.77 -7.52 13.69
N GLY A 44 2.67 -6.22 13.39
CA GLY A 44 3.74 -5.40 12.85
C GLY A 44 4.07 -5.64 11.37
N LYS A 45 3.44 -6.63 10.73
CA LYS A 45 3.68 -6.96 9.32
C LYS A 45 3.14 -5.86 8.41
N PHE A 46 3.77 -5.68 7.26
CA PHE A 46 3.41 -4.59 6.36
C PHE A 46 3.46 -4.99 4.88
N TYR A 47 2.70 -4.21 4.09
CA TYR A 47 2.60 -4.28 2.65
C TYR A 47 3.04 -2.93 2.07
N ILE A 48 3.85 -2.94 1.01
CA ILE A 48 4.19 -1.75 0.23
C ILE A 48 3.57 -1.88 -1.15
N GLY A 49 2.95 -0.80 -1.63
CA GLY A 49 2.43 -0.73 -2.99
C GLY A 49 2.66 0.64 -3.60
N SER A 50 2.57 0.72 -4.93
CA SER A 50 2.55 1.99 -5.65
C SER A 50 1.20 2.25 -6.31
N ALA A 51 0.93 3.51 -6.65
CA ALA A 51 -0.20 3.88 -7.49
C ALA A 51 0.10 5.14 -8.29
N VAL A 52 -0.34 5.16 -9.55
CA VAL A 52 -0.43 6.39 -10.37
C VAL A 52 -1.58 7.28 -9.90
N ASN A 53 -2.63 6.69 -9.31
CA ASN A 53 -3.70 7.44 -8.66
C ASN A 53 -3.95 6.83 -7.28
N LEU A 54 -3.40 7.48 -6.25
CA LEU A 54 -3.46 7.02 -4.87
C LEU A 54 -4.88 7.02 -4.34
N SER A 55 -5.66 8.09 -4.52
CA SER A 55 -7.04 8.13 -4.00
C SER A 55 -7.89 6.98 -4.55
N ARG A 56 -7.82 6.71 -5.86
CA ARG A 56 -8.50 5.57 -6.50
C ARG A 56 -8.00 4.23 -5.98
N ARG A 57 -6.68 4.06 -5.85
CA ARG A 57 -6.10 2.79 -5.35
C ARG A 57 -6.49 2.55 -3.89
N LEU A 58 -6.44 3.56 -3.05
CA LEU A 58 -6.79 3.48 -1.63
C LEU A 58 -8.27 3.14 -1.44
N ALA A 59 -9.15 3.64 -2.31
CA ALA A 59 -10.59 3.33 -2.29
C ALA A 59 -10.90 1.83 -2.36
N TYR A 60 -10.06 1.04 -3.04
CA TYR A 60 -10.24 -0.41 -3.13
C TYR A 60 -10.10 -1.12 -1.78
N TYR A 61 -9.27 -0.59 -0.87
CA TYR A 61 -9.08 -1.15 0.47
C TYR A 61 -10.24 -0.85 1.42
N TYR A 62 -11.07 0.15 1.11
CA TYR A 62 -12.31 0.45 1.85
C TYR A 62 -13.53 -0.32 1.34
N SER A 63 -13.41 -1.03 0.21
CA SER A 63 -14.50 -1.78 -0.39
C SER A 63 -14.34 -3.28 -0.13
N LYS A 64 -15.03 -3.79 0.89
CA LYS A 64 -15.04 -5.22 1.22
C LYS A 64 -15.44 -6.08 0.01
N LYS A 65 -16.47 -5.67 -0.73
CA LYS A 65 -16.93 -6.34 -1.95
C LYS A 65 -15.82 -6.42 -3.00
N HIS A 66 -15.06 -5.34 -3.21
CA HIS A 66 -13.94 -5.35 -4.15
C HIS A 66 -12.86 -6.33 -3.69
N MET A 67 -12.43 -6.25 -2.43
CA MET A 67 -11.41 -7.13 -1.86
C MET A 67 -11.80 -8.61 -1.98
N GLU A 68 -13.03 -8.97 -1.60
CA GLU A 68 -13.55 -10.34 -1.74
C GLU A 68 -13.59 -10.80 -3.20
N SER A 69 -14.03 -9.94 -4.12
CA SER A 69 -14.06 -10.26 -5.55
C SER A 69 -12.65 -10.50 -6.11
N THR A 70 -11.67 -9.69 -5.71
CA THR A 70 -10.27 -9.90 -6.12
C THR A 70 -9.71 -11.20 -5.53
N LEU A 71 -10.01 -11.51 -4.27
CA LEU A 71 -9.57 -12.75 -3.62
C LEU A 71 -10.17 -14.02 -4.24
N LYS A 72 -11.36 -13.93 -4.85
CA LYS A 72 -11.92 -15.04 -5.64
C LYS A 72 -11.15 -15.30 -6.94
N LYS A 73 -10.50 -14.26 -7.49
CA LYS A 73 -9.77 -14.31 -8.78
C LYS A 73 -8.27 -14.55 -8.61
N GLY A 74 -7.73 -14.37 -7.41
CA GLY A 74 -6.30 -14.46 -7.14
C GLY A 74 -5.96 -14.29 -5.66
N LYS A 75 -4.66 -14.23 -5.34
CA LYS A 75 -4.18 -14.12 -3.96
C LYS A 75 -3.70 -12.70 -3.67
N SER A 76 -4.18 -12.10 -2.59
CA SER A 76 -3.71 -10.80 -2.08
C SER A 76 -3.62 -10.85 -0.56
N ALA A 77 -2.40 -10.99 -0.02
CA ALA A 77 -2.19 -11.08 1.43
C ALA A 77 -2.71 -9.84 2.17
N ILE A 78 -2.56 -8.65 1.59
CA ILE A 78 -3.05 -7.42 2.21
C ILE A 78 -4.59 -7.38 2.26
N TYR A 79 -5.29 -7.79 1.19
CA TYR A 79 -6.76 -7.85 1.21
C TYR A 79 -7.27 -8.89 2.21
N SER A 80 -6.70 -10.10 2.22
CA SER A 80 -7.05 -11.12 3.20
C SER A 80 -6.80 -10.64 4.62
N SER A 81 -5.68 -9.95 4.87
CA SER A 81 -5.35 -9.45 6.20
C SER A 81 -6.30 -8.33 6.64
N ILE A 82 -6.65 -7.40 5.76
CA ILE A 82 -7.61 -6.33 6.09
C ILE A 82 -9.00 -6.91 6.39
N ILE A 83 -9.46 -7.91 5.63
CA ILE A 83 -10.74 -8.58 5.91
C ILE A 83 -10.71 -9.30 7.26
N ASN A 84 -9.61 -10.00 7.58
CA ASN A 84 -9.50 -10.81 8.79
C ASN A 84 -9.31 -9.98 10.06
N TYR A 85 -8.51 -8.91 10.00
CA TYR A 85 -8.15 -8.12 11.18
C TYR A 85 -8.95 -6.80 11.27
N GLY A 86 -9.62 -6.38 10.21
CA GLY A 86 -10.33 -5.11 10.14
C GLY A 86 -9.40 -3.92 9.87
N LEU A 87 -9.88 -2.94 9.10
CA LEU A 87 -9.10 -1.80 8.66
C LEU A 87 -8.64 -0.88 9.81
N SER A 88 -9.41 -0.82 10.89
CA SER A 88 -9.09 -0.08 12.12
C SER A 88 -7.81 -0.58 12.81
N ASN A 89 -7.43 -1.83 12.58
CA ASN A 89 -6.19 -2.44 13.08
C ASN A 89 -5.00 -2.23 12.14
N PHE A 90 -5.17 -1.43 11.08
CA PHE A 90 -4.09 -1.02 10.21
C PHE A 90 -3.72 0.45 10.41
N LYS A 91 -2.50 0.77 10.02
CA LYS A 91 -2.01 2.12 9.78
C LYS A 91 -1.68 2.24 8.30
N LEU A 92 -2.02 3.38 7.70
CA LEU A 92 -1.64 3.74 6.34
C LEU A 92 -0.60 4.84 6.38
N GLU A 93 0.48 4.68 5.64
CA GLU A 93 1.54 5.67 5.48
C GLU A 93 1.79 5.91 4.00
N ILE A 94 1.88 7.17 3.59
CA ILE A 94 2.42 7.51 2.28
C ILE A 94 3.92 7.72 2.48
N LEU A 95 4.73 6.89 1.83
CA LEU A 95 6.18 6.93 2.00
C LEU A 95 6.77 8.06 1.15
N GLU A 96 6.35 8.16 -0.10
CA GLU A 96 6.90 9.10 -1.07
C GLU A 96 5.88 9.38 -2.19
N TYR A 97 5.77 10.63 -2.63
CA TYR A 97 5.06 10.98 -3.85
C TYR A 97 6.02 10.90 -5.04
N CYS A 98 5.56 10.28 -6.14
CA CYS A 98 6.37 10.05 -7.33
C CYS A 98 5.63 10.51 -8.57
N SER A 99 6.34 10.77 -9.68
CA SER A 99 5.70 10.85 -10.99
C SER A 99 5.25 9.45 -11.43
N ALA A 100 4.19 9.38 -12.23
CA ALA A 100 3.61 8.11 -12.71
C ALA A 100 4.67 7.15 -13.31
N GLU A 101 5.61 7.69 -14.08
CA GLU A 101 6.68 6.97 -14.76
C GLU A 101 7.71 6.36 -13.79
N ASN A 102 7.88 6.98 -12.62
CA ASN A 102 8.86 6.56 -11.62
C ASN A 102 8.27 5.66 -10.55
N CYS A 103 6.95 5.62 -10.38
CA CYS A 103 6.33 4.87 -9.30
C CYS A 103 6.62 3.37 -9.34
N ILE A 104 6.68 2.75 -10.53
CA ILE A 104 7.04 1.32 -10.67
C ILE A 104 8.50 1.08 -10.27
N LYS A 105 9.42 1.95 -10.72
CA LYS A 105 10.85 1.84 -10.40
C LYS A 105 11.09 2.01 -8.91
N LEU A 106 10.45 3.00 -8.29
CA LEU A 106 10.53 3.26 -6.87
C LEU A 106 9.92 2.11 -6.06
N GLU A 107 8.78 1.56 -6.49
CA GLU A 107 8.21 0.39 -5.81
C GLU A 107 9.21 -0.77 -5.75
N GLN A 108 9.86 -1.10 -6.87
CA GLN A 108 10.86 -2.18 -6.88
C GLN A 108 12.02 -1.89 -5.91
N ILE A 109 12.55 -0.66 -5.91
CA ILE A 109 13.60 -0.24 -4.97
C ILE A 109 13.15 -0.44 -3.51
N TYR A 110 11.92 -0.03 -3.18
CA TYR A 110 11.37 -0.19 -1.84
C TYR A 110 11.12 -1.67 -1.49
N LEU A 111 10.65 -2.49 -2.42
CA LEU A 111 10.44 -3.93 -2.19
C LEU A 111 11.78 -4.65 -1.95
N ASP A 112 12.79 -4.37 -2.75
CA ASP A 112 14.13 -4.97 -2.61
C ASP A 112 14.78 -4.57 -1.29
N PHE A 113 14.55 -3.33 -0.86
CA PHE A 113 15.10 -2.78 0.36
C PHE A 113 14.36 -3.29 1.62
N PHE A 114 13.02 -3.21 1.65
CA PHE A 114 12.23 -3.50 2.85
C PHE A 114 11.80 -4.95 3.00
N LYS A 115 11.74 -5.72 1.89
CA LYS A 115 11.28 -7.11 1.86
C LYS A 115 9.97 -7.36 2.64
N PRO A 116 8.88 -6.62 2.34
CA PRO A 116 7.62 -6.72 3.06
C PRO A 116 7.01 -8.13 3.04
N GLU A 117 6.61 -8.64 4.21
CA GLU A 117 6.05 -9.99 4.34
C GLU A 117 4.71 -10.18 3.61
N TYR A 118 3.93 -9.11 3.43
CA TYR A 118 2.65 -9.18 2.72
C TYR A 118 2.75 -9.01 1.20
N ASN A 119 3.94 -8.70 0.66
CA ASN A 119 4.15 -8.66 -0.79
C ASN A 119 4.51 -10.05 -1.30
N ILE A 120 3.49 -10.80 -1.70
CA ILE A 120 3.66 -12.17 -2.26
C ILE A 120 4.44 -12.12 -3.58
N LEU A 121 4.23 -11.09 -4.40
CA LEU A 121 4.97 -10.87 -5.65
C LEU A 121 6.27 -10.10 -5.33
N LYS A 122 7.40 -10.71 -5.67
CA LYS A 122 8.75 -10.13 -5.46
C LYS A 122 9.16 -9.11 -6.52
N ILE A 123 8.40 -9.02 -7.63
CA ILE A 123 8.66 -8.11 -8.75
C ILE A 123 7.44 -7.18 -8.91
N SER A 124 7.66 -5.87 -8.78
CA SER A 124 6.67 -4.82 -9.09
C SER A 124 6.37 -4.82 -10.59
N GLY A 125 5.10 -4.59 -10.95
CA GLY A 125 4.66 -4.54 -12.35
C GLY A 125 4.44 -5.91 -13.03
N SER A 126 4.59 -7.04 -12.32
CA SER A 126 4.23 -8.34 -12.89
C SER A 126 2.71 -8.48 -13.05
N PRO A 127 2.20 -8.82 -14.23
CA PRO A 127 0.77 -8.86 -14.49
C PRO A 127 0.16 -10.14 -13.91
N LEU A 128 -0.48 -10.02 -12.75
CA LEU A 128 -1.68 -10.79 -12.47
C LEU A 128 -2.85 -9.81 -12.48
N GLY A 129 -3.17 -9.34 -13.69
CA GLY A 129 -4.30 -8.47 -13.97
C GLY A 129 -3.99 -7.32 -14.92
N GLY A 130 -3.57 -7.63 -16.15
CA GLY A 130 -3.87 -6.72 -17.26
C GLY A 130 -5.40 -6.65 -17.44
N GLY A 131 -5.92 -5.47 -17.77
CA GLY A 131 -7.32 -5.31 -18.14
C GLY A 131 -7.91 -3.96 -17.74
N GLY A 132 -7.88 -3.05 -18.70
CA GLY A 132 -8.44 -1.71 -18.67
C GLY A 132 -7.86 -0.92 -19.82
#